data_AF-A0A127B6X3-F1
#
_entry.id   AF-A0A127B6X3-F1
#
_cell.length_a   1.000
_cell.length_b   1.000
_cell.length_c   1.000
_cell.angle_alpha   90.00
_cell.angle_beta   90.00
_cell.angle_gamma   90.00
#
_symmetry.space_group_name_H-M   'P 1'
#
loop_
_entity.id
_entity.type
_entity.pdbx_description
1 polymer ?
#
loop_
_entity_poly.entity_id
_entity_poly.type
_entity_poly.pdbx_seq_one_letter_code
_entity_poly.pdbx_strand_id
1 'polypeptide(L)'
;MMNTLLKNLLICAGLLLTLAAQGQDLKNNPRLQERLLQVKLREIQKTLMLSDDKMKALTPIYKRYDNEITTIHKNRQVKGQGTNINNLTSEEADKLVVQQLDNAVKMSTVRKNYYSEFKTVLTPQQVMAMFRAEAQIRRRVMMEMRRRLENRTK
;
A
#
# COMPACT_ATOMS: atom_id res chain seq x y z
N MET A 1 -33.51 41.96 1.34
CA MET A 1 -32.14 41.77 0.81
C MET A 1 -31.22 40.95 1.73
N MET A 2 -31.34 41.06 3.07
CA MET A 2 -30.49 40.33 4.04
C MET A 2 -30.57 38.78 3.92
N ASN A 3 -31.74 38.23 3.59
CA ASN A 3 -31.94 36.77 3.51
C ASN A 3 -31.27 36.08 2.32
N THR A 4 -31.06 36.80 1.20
CA THR A 4 -30.44 36.22 0.00
C THR A 4 -28.93 36.13 0.15
N LEU A 5 -28.32 37.12 0.79
CA LEU A 5 -26.89 37.11 1.14
C LEU A 5 -26.56 36.04 2.18
N LEU A 6 -27.41 35.88 3.20
CA LEU A 6 -27.26 34.82 4.21
C LEU A 6 -27.40 33.41 3.60
N LYS A 7 -28.34 33.22 2.67
CA LYS A 7 -28.49 31.97 1.91
C LYS A 7 -27.27 31.66 1.05
N ASN A 8 -26.75 32.65 0.31
CA ASN A 8 -25.57 32.44 -0.53
C ASN A 8 -24.31 32.15 0.32
N LEU A 9 -24.18 32.78 1.49
CA LEU A 9 -23.09 32.50 2.43
C LEU A 9 -23.18 31.06 2.99
N LEU A 10 -24.38 30.58 3.31
CA LEU A 10 -24.62 29.20 3.77
C LEU A 10 -24.33 28.16 2.67
N ILE A 11 -24.65 28.46 1.40
CA ILE A 11 -24.35 27.58 0.26
C ILE A 11 -22.83 27.49 0.03
N CYS A 12 -22.11 28.62 0.11
CA CYS A 12 -20.64 28.64 0.00
C CYS A 12 -19.96 27.92 1.17
N ALA A 13 -20.49 28.05 2.41
CA ALA A 13 -19.99 27.30 3.56
C ALA A 13 -20.23 25.78 3.44
N GLY A 14 -21.37 25.38 2.86
CA GLY A 14 -21.67 23.97 2.55
C GLY A 14 -20.72 23.35 1.51
N LEU A 15 -20.35 24.12 0.48
CA LEU A 15 -19.37 23.70 -0.54
C LEU A 15 -17.96 23.53 0.04
N LEU A 16 -17.54 24.38 0.97
CA LEU A 16 -16.23 24.28 1.63
C LEU A 16 -16.14 23.07 2.59
N LEU A 17 -17.24 22.67 3.23
CA LEU A 17 -17.29 21.47 4.08
C LEU A 17 -17.11 20.16 3.29
N THR A 18 -17.53 20.09 2.03
CA THR A 18 -17.30 18.90 1.18
C THR A 18 -15.85 18.73 0.71
N LEU A 19 -15.08 19.82 0.65
CA LEU A 19 -13.65 19.79 0.35
C LEU A 19 -12.81 19.37 1.57
N ALA A 20 -13.24 19.74 2.78
CA ALA A 20 -12.60 19.32 4.03
C ALA A 20 -12.82 17.83 4.36
N ALA A 21 -13.87 17.20 3.81
CA ALA A 21 -14.15 15.78 3.98
C ALA A 21 -13.21 14.85 3.18
N GLN A 22 -12.37 15.37 2.28
CA GLN A 22 -11.34 14.59 1.59
C GLN A 22 -10.09 14.31 2.43
N GLY A 23 -10.15 14.59 3.74
CA GLY A 23 -9.07 14.36 4.70
C GLY A 23 -9.04 12.97 5.36
N GLN A 24 -9.98 12.05 5.07
CA GLN A 24 -10.11 10.82 5.85
C GLN A 24 -9.90 9.54 5.02
N ASP A 25 -8.90 8.78 5.50
CA ASP A 25 -8.49 7.42 5.12
C ASP A 25 -7.66 7.23 3.82
N LEU A 26 -6.36 7.54 3.92
CA LEU A 26 -5.38 7.15 2.89
C LEU A 26 -5.40 5.63 2.59
N LYS A 27 -5.85 4.76 3.52
CA LYS A 27 -5.80 3.30 3.36
C LYS A 27 -6.92 2.77 2.47
N ASN A 28 -8.05 3.47 2.43
CA ASN A 28 -9.24 3.08 1.67
C ASN A 28 -9.48 3.91 0.40
N ASN A 29 -8.53 4.77 0.01
CA ASN A 29 -8.62 5.55 -1.22
C ASN A 29 -8.28 4.69 -2.47
N PRO A 30 -9.27 4.33 -3.31
CA PRO A 30 -9.03 3.44 -4.47
C PRO A 30 -8.14 4.09 -5.52
N ARG A 31 -8.23 5.42 -5.69
CA ARG A 31 -7.40 6.17 -6.64
C ARG A 31 -5.93 6.12 -6.23
N LEU A 32 -5.63 6.18 -4.93
CA LEU A 32 -4.27 6.06 -4.43
C LEU A 32 -3.72 4.65 -4.65
N GLN A 33 -4.51 3.61 -4.38
CA GLN A 33 -4.11 2.22 -4.60
C GLN A 33 -3.79 1.95 -6.07
N GLU A 34 -4.64 2.41 -6.99
CA GLU A 34 -4.39 2.28 -8.42
C GLU A 34 -3.12 3.05 -8.84
N ARG A 35 -2.92 4.28 -8.35
CA ARG A 35 -1.67 5.03 -8.61
C ARG A 35 -0.43 4.29 -8.12
N LEU A 36 -0.47 3.69 -6.92
CA LEU A 36 0.63 2.91 -6.38
C LEU A 36 0.90 1.65 -7.21
N LEU A 37 -0.13 0.95 -7.66
CA LEU A 37 -0.01 -0.18 -8.57
C LEU A 37 0.68 0.22 -9.88
N GLN A 38 0.26 1.34 -10.49
CA GLN A 38 0.89 1.83 -11.72
C GLN A 38 2.36 2.19 -11.53
N VAL A 39 2.73 2.79 -10.39
CA VAL A 39 4.13 3.05 -10.04
C VAL A 39 4.92 1.74 -9.90
N LYS A 40 4.37 0.74 -9.21
CA LYS A 40 5.02 -0.58 -9.09
C LYS A 40 5.25 -1.23 -10.46
N LEU A 41 4.22 -1.26 -11.32
CA LEU A 41 4.31 -1.83 -12.65
C LEU A 41 5.37 -1.13 -13.51
N ARG A 42 5.43 0.21 -13.46
CA ARG A 42 6.46 0.99 -14.17
C ARG A 42 7.87 0.68 -13.68
N GLU A 43 8.06 0.62 -12.37
CA GLU A 43 9.37 0.30 -11.78
C GLU A 43 9.79 -1.15 -12.10
N ILE A 44 8.85 -2.09 -12.11
CA ILE A 44 9.10 -3.48 -12.53
C ILE A 44 9.50 -3.53 -14.00
N GLN A 45 8.74 -2.89 -14.90
CA GLN A 45 9.05 -2.83 -16.32
C GLN A 45 10.47 -2.30 -16.55
N LYS A 46 10.80 -1.19 -15.91
CA LYS A 46 12.12 -0.56 -16.00
C LYS A 46 13.23 -1.45 -15.44
N THR A 47 13.04 -2.02 -14.26
CA THR A 47 14.07 -2.82 -13.57
C THR A 47 14.36 -4.13 -14.29
N LEU A 48 13.33 -4.76 -14.87
CA LEU A 48 13.45 -6.04 -15.57
C LEU A 48 13.66 -5.88 -17.08
N MET A 49 13.65 -4.63 -17.59
CA MET A 49 13.74 -4.31 -19.02
C MET A 49 12.72 -5.09 -19.86
N LEU A 50 11.47 -5.14 -19.39
CA LEU A 50 10.40 -5.91 -20.04
C LEU A 50 9.85 -5.15 -21.25
N SER A 51 9.59 -5.89 -22.34
CA SER A 51 8.82 -5.38 -23.48
C SER A 51 7.38 -5.10 -23.07
N ASP A 52 6.71 -4.23 -23.84
CA ASP A 52 5.30 -3.89 -23.59
C ASP A 52 4.40 -5.12 -23.66
N ASP A 53 4.68 -6.08 -24.53
CA ASP A 53 3.87 -7.30 -24.64
C ASP A 53 4.03 -8.22 -23.42
N LYS A 54 5.25 -8.35 -22.89
CA LYS A 54 5.45 -9.05 -21.61
C LYS A 54 4.77 -8.31 -20.46
N MET A 55 4.77 -6.98 -20.48
CA MET A 55 4.04 -6.19 -19.48
C MET A 55 2.53 -6.36 -19.56
N LYS A 56 1.95 -6.40 -20.77
CA LYS A 56 0.52 -6.69 -20.96
C LYS A 56 0.15 -8.05 -20.36
N ALA A 57 0.99 -9.08 -20.58
CA ALA A 57 0.77 -10.41 -20.01
C ALA A 57 1.00 -10.46 -18.48
N LEU A 58 2.00 -9.75 -17.97
CA LEU A 58 2.34 -9.73 -16.53
C LEU A 58 1.31 -8.97 -15.69
N THR A 59 0.81 -7.85 -16.20
CA THR A 59 -0.06 -6.91 -15.47
C THR A 59 -1.24 -7.57 -14.76
N PRO A 60 -2.08 -8.41 -15.41
CA PRO A 60 -3.22 -9.03 -14.74
C PRO A 60 -2.80 -10.00 -13.62
N ILE A 61 -1.67 -10.72 -13.77
CA ILE A 61 -1.13 -11.62 -12.74
C ILE A 61 -0.64 -10.79 -11.56
N TYR A 62 0.16 -9.76 -11.83
CA TYR A 62 0.73 -8.90 -10.82
C TYR A 62 -0.35 -8.14 -10.03
N LYS A 63 -1.44 -7.68 -10.69
CA LYS A 63 -2.53 -6.97 -10.02
C LYS A 63 -3.24 -7.85 -8.97
N ARG A 64 -3.50 -9.13 -9.27
CA ARG A 64 -4.10 -10.05 -8.29
C ARG A 64 -3.16 -10.31 -7.12
N TYR A 65 -1.91 -10.62 -7.42
CA TYR A 65 -0.86 -10.79 -6.42
C TYR A 65 -0.73 -9.55 -5.52
N ASP A 66 -0.62 -8.35 -6.09
CA ASP A 66 -0.43 -7.12 -5.31
C ASP A 66 -1.63 -6.82 -4.40
N ASN A 67 -2.84 -7.17 -4.82
CA ASN A 67 -4.03 -7.02 -4.00
C ASN A 67 -4.01 -7.91 -2.75
N GLU A 68 -3.63 -9.19 -2.90
CA GLU A 68 -3.49 -10.11 -1.76
C GLU A 68 -2.39 -9.66 -0.79
N ILE A 69 -1.24 -9.28 -1.34
CA ILE A 69 -0.08 -8.78 -0.58
C ILE A 69 -0.45 -7.50 0.18
N THR A 70 -1.13 -6.57 -0.48
CA THR A 70 -1.57 -5.31 0.13
C THR A 70 -2.61 -5.56 1.23
N THR A 71 -3.50 -6.53 1.05
CA THR A 71 -4.50 -6.92 2.08
C THR A 71 -3.81 -7.45 3.34
N ILE A 72 -2.80 -8.30 3.20
CA ILE A 72 -2.00 -8.79 4.34
C ILE A 72 -1.29 -7.62 5.04
N HIS A 73 -0.69 -6.69 4.27
CA HIS A 73 -0.01 -5.52 4.84
C HIS A 73 -0.95 -4.57 5.58
N LYS A 74 -2.17 -4.35 5.08
CA LYS A 74 -3.18 -3.52 5.76
C LYS A 74 -3.54 -4.09 7.13
N ASN A 75 -3.77 -5.40 7.21
CA ASN A 75 -4.09 -6.07 8.47
C ASN A 75 -2.97 -5.95 9.52
N ARG A 76 -1.70 -5.90 9.09
CA ARG A 76 -0.54 -5.66 9.97
C ARG A 76 -0.52 -4.23 10.52
N GLN A 77 -0.74 -3.22 9.69
CA GLN A 77 -0.64 -1.81 10.10
C GLN A 77 -1.74 -1.39 11.09
N VAL A 78 -2.87 -2.08 11.10
CA VAL A 78 -3.97 -1.80 12.05
C VAL A 78 -3.62 -2.25 13.47
N LYS A 79 -2.71 -3.23 13.65
CA LYS A 79 -2.53 -3.92 14.94
C LYS A 79 -1.23 -3.63 15.69
N GLY A 80 -0.23 -2.96 15.10
CA GLY A 80 1.06 -2.83 15.81
C GLY A 80 2.04 -1.78 15.32
N GLN A 81 1.66 -0.86 14.42
CA GLN A 81 2.58 0.18 13.98
C GLN A 81 2.43 1.43 14.86
N GLY A 82 3.32 1.57 15.85
CA GLY A 82 3.35 2.69 16.80
C GLY A 82 3.22 2.30 18.27
N THR A 83 3.03 1.01 18.56
CA THR A 83 2.97 0.51 19.94
C THR A 83 4.35 0.58 20.59
N ASN A 84 4.45 1.23 21.75
CA ASN A 84 5.67 1.19 22.56
C ASN A 84 5.81 -0.19 23.18
N ILE A 85 6.79 -0.97 22.70
CA ILE A 85 7.02 -2.37 23.11
C ILE A 85 7.23 -2.47 24.63
N ASN A 86 7.83 -1.44 25.24
CA ASN A 86 8.13 -1.42 26.67
C ASN A 86 6.89 -1.30 27.55
N ASN A 87 5.73 -0.95 26.97
CA ASN A 87 4.47 -0.77 27.69
C ASN A 87 3.52 -1.97 27.51
N LEU A 88 3.96 -3.03 26.81
CA LEU A 88 3.14 -4.21 26.56
C LEU A 88 3.24 -5.20 27.72
N THR A 89 2.11 -5.81 28.05
CA THR A 89 2.11 -7.03 28.86
C THR A 89 2.73 -8.20 28.09
N SER A 90 3.18 -9.23 28.80
CA SER A 90 3.71 -10.45 28.16
C SER A 90 2.70 -11.11 27.21
N GLU A 91 1.41 -11.09 27.55
CA GLU A 91 0.35 -11.67 26.71
C GLU A 91 0.12 -10.84 25.42
N GLU A 92 0.15 -9.51 25.51
CA GLU A 92 0.03 -8.65 24.33
C GLU A 92 1.25 -8.77 23.42
N ALA A 93 2.45 -8.84 24.00
CA ALA A 93 3.68 -9.07 23.26
C ALA A 93 3.65 -10.41 22.51
N ASP A 94 3.24 -11.50 23.18
CA ASP A 94 3.08 -12.83 22.57
C ASP A 94 2.09 -12.80 21.39
N LYS A 95 0.91 -12.20 21.60
CA LYS A 95 -0.09 -12.02 20.53
C LYS A 95 0.45 -11.26 19.33
N LEU A 96 1.25 -10.21 19.54
CA LEU A 96 1.87 -9.45 18.45
C LEU A 96 2.92 -10.27 17.70
N VAL A 97 3.74 -11.05 18.42
CA VAL A 97 4.73 -11.95 17.82
C VAL A 97 4.05 -13.01 16.96
N VAL A 98 3.05 -13.71 17.49
CA VAL A 98 2.27 -14.72 16.75
C VAL A 98 1.64 -14.11 15.49
N GLN A 99 1.01 -12.93 15.61
CA GLN A 99 0.44 -12.24 14.45
C GLN A 99 1.49 -11.85 13.40
N GLN A 100 2.71 -11.49 13.82
CA GLN A 100 3.80 -11.18 12.90
C GLN A 100 4.26 -12.43 12.14
N LEU A 101 4.40 -13.56 12.83
CA LEU A 101 4.76 -14.84 12.24
C LEU A 101 3.70 -15.32 11.24
N ASP A 102 2.43 -15.28 11.62
CA ASP A 102 1.31 -15.65 10.74
C ASP A 102 1.27 -14.81 9.46
N ASN A 103 1.51 -13.51 9.58
CA ASN A 103 1.57 -12.62 8.43
C ASN A 103 2.77 -12.96 7.51
N ALA A 104 3.92 -13.34 8.09
CA ALA A 104 5.09 -13.76 7.31
C ALA A 104 4.84 -15.08 6.56
N VAL A 105 4.15 -16.04 7.19
CA VAL A 105 3.70 -17.29 6.56
C VAL A 105 2.75 -16.98 5.41
N LYS A 106 1.69 -16.19 5.64
CA LYS A 106 0.72 -15.81 4.61
C LYS A 106 1.38 -15.14 3.40
N MET A 107 2.26 -14.19 3.66
CA MET A 107 3.03 -13.49 2.60
C MET A 107 3.86 -14.47 1.76
N SER A 108 4.52 -15.42 2.42
CA SER A 108 5.36 -16.43 1.74
C SER A 108 4.51 -17.40 0.93
N THR A 109 3.35 -17.81 1.45
CA THR A 109 2.39 -18.66 0.74
C THR A 109 1.86 -17.99 -0.51
N VAL A 110 1.44 -16.71 -0.44
CA VAL A 110 0.99 -15.97 -1.62
C VAL A 110 2.09 -15.91 -2.69
N ARG A 111 3.33 -15.57 -2.30
CA ARG A 111 4.47 -15.56 -3.25
C ARG A 111 4.73 -16.92 -3.88
N LYS A 112 4.64 -18.00 -3.10
CA LYS A 112 4.82 -19.36 -3.58
C LYS A 112 3.74 -19.72 -4.62
N ASN A 113 2.48 -19.40 -4.33
CA ASN A 113 1.36 -19.74 -5.21
C ASN A 113 1.47 -19.04 -6.58
N TYR A 114 1.76 -17.74 -6.57
CA TYR A 114 1.90 -16.95 -7.80
C TYR A 114 3.20 -17.21 -8.58
N TYR A 115 4.18 -17.92 -8.01
CA TYR A 115 5.44 -18.20 -8.71
C TYR A 115 5.22 -18.99 -10.00
N SER A 116 4.29 -19.95 -9.99
CA SER A 116 3.95 -20.74 -11.18
C SER A 116 3.41 -19.85 -12.31
N GLU A 117 2.51 -18.93 -11.99
CA GLU A 117 1.93 -17.97 -12.92
C GLU A 117 2.97 -16.97 -13.42
N PHE A 118 3.81 -16.42 -12.54
CA PHE A 118 4.85 -15.48 -12.97
C PHE A 118 5.85 -16.11 -13.93
N LYS A 119 6.19 -17.38 -13.74
CA LYS A 119 7.09 -18.11 -14.65
C LYS A 119 6.54 -18.34 -16.05
N THR A 120 5.26 -18.12 -16.29
CA THR A 120 4.68 -18.17 -17.64
C THR A 120 5.09 -16.96 -18.49
N VAL A 121 5.48 -15.85 -17.86
CA VAL A 121 5.82 -14.58 -18.54
C VAL A 121 7.27 -14.15 -18.26
N LEU A 122 7.80 -14.48 -17.09
CA LEU A 122 9.11 -14.08 -16.59
C LEU A 122 10.03 -15.29 -16.41
N THR A 123 11.34 -15.10 -16.61
CA THR A 123 12.32 -16.11 -16.19
C THR A 123 12.42 -16.17 -14.66
N PRO A 124 12.91 -17.28 -14.07
CA PRO A 124 13.15 -17.35 -12.62
C PRO A 124 14.02 -16.20 -12.07
N GLN A 125 15.03 -15.77 -12.84
CA GLN A 125 15.89 -14.64 -12.51
C GLN A 125 15.10 -13.33 -12.49
N GLN A 126 14.21 -13.12 -13.47
CA GLN A 126 13.32 -11.96 -13.53
C GLN A 126 12.32 -11.95 -12.37
N VAL A 127 11.75 -13.10 -11.99
CA VAL A 127 10.87 -13.18 -10.80
C VAL A 127 11.63 -12.80 -9.52
N MET A 128 12.85 -13.30 -9.36
CA MET A 128 13.70 -12.91 -8.22
C MET A 128 14.00 -11.40 -8.23
N ALA A 129 14.31 -10.83 -9.40
CA ALA A 129 14.53 -9.39 -9.55
C ALA A 129 13.28 -8.58 -9.23
N MET A 130 12.10 -9.04 -9.64
CA MET A 130 10.81 -8.42 -9.32
C MET A 130 10.61 -8.36 -7.80
N PHE A 131 10.76 -9.48 -7.08
CA PHE A 131 10.62 -9.49 -5.62
C PHE A 131 11.61 -8.55 -4.91
N ARG A 132 12.84 -8.42 -5.43
CA ARG A 132 13.82 -7.45 -4.93
C ARG A 132 13.38 -6.01 -5.17
N ALA A 133 12.91 -5.70 -6.38
CA ALA A 133 12.39 -4.38 -6.74
C ALA A 133 11.23 -3.98 -5.82
N GLU A 134 10.28 -4.88 -5.57
CA GLU A 134 9.16 -4.63 -4.65
C GLU A 134 9.63 -4.31 -3.22
N ALA A 135 10.62 -5.05 -2.72
CA ALA A 135 11.18 -4.80 -1.39
C ALA A 135 11.82 -3.40 -1.29
N GLN A 136 12.51 -2.97 -2.35
CA GLN A 136 13.10 -1.63 -2.43
C GLN A 136 12.02 -0.53 -2.50
N ILE A 137 10.98 -0.73 -3.32
CA ILE A 137 9.84 0.20 -3.42
C ILE A 137 9.18 0.37 -2.05
N ARG A 138 8.87 -0.74 -1.36
CA ARG A 138 8.30 -0.69 0.00
C ARG A 138 9.19 0.06 0.98
N ARG A 139 10.50 -0.19 0.98
CA ARG A 139 11.45 0.54 1.84
C ARG A 139 11.42 2.05 1.56
N ARG A 140 11.48 2.46 0.29
CA ARG A 140 11.42 3.88 -0.11
C ARG A 140 10.12 4.54 0.35
N VAL A 141 8.98 3.88 0.15
CA VAL A 141 7.67 4.37 0.61
C VAL A 141 7.66 4.56 2.13
N MET A 142 8.14 3.57 2.89
CA MET A 142 8.18 3.67 4.35
C MET A 142 9.11 4.78 4.85
N MET A 143 10.28 4.96 4.24
CA MET A 143 11.21 6.03 4.59
C MET A 143 10.60 7.41 4.31
N GLU A 144 9.96 7.58 3.14
CA GLU A 144 9.31 8.83 2.78
C GLU A 144 8.12 9.15 3.68
N MET A 145 7.33 8.15 4.07
CA MET A 145 6.25 8.32 5.06
C MET A 145 6.81 8.78 6.41
N ARG A 146 7.89 8.16 6.90
CA ARG A 146 8.55 8.54 8.16
C ARG A 146 9.05 9.99 8.12
N ARG A 147 9.78 10.36 7.05
CA ARG A 147 10.29 11.73 6.85
C ARG A 147 9.18 12.77 6.87
N ARG A 148 8.04 12.49 6.24
CA ARG A 148 6.87 13.39 6.23
C ARG A 148 6.23 13.54 7.61
N LEU A 149 6.20 12.49 8.42
CA LEU A 149 5.69 12.56 9.79
C LEU A 149 6.62 13.41 10.67
N GLU A 150 7.92 13.20 10.60
CA GLU A 150 8.92 13.98 11.35
C GLU A 150 8.86 15.48 11.01
N ASN A 151 8.64 15.82 9.74
CA ASN A 151 8.48 17.21 9.31
C ASN A 151 7.16 17.86 9.72
N ARG A 152 6.13 17.09 10.12
CA ARG A 152 4.86 17.62 10.65
C ARG A 152 4.89 17.86 12.14
N THR A 153 5.80 17.20 12.86
CA THR A 153 5.98 17.28 14.31
C THR A 153 7.05 18.28 14.74
N LYS A 154 7.76 18.87 13.77
CA LYS A 154 8.65 20.03 13.96
C LYS A 154 7.89 21.30 13.60
#